data_AF-A0A1F0Z2C2-F1
#
_entry.id   AF-A0A1F0Z2C2-F1
#
_cell.length_a   1.000
_cell.length_b   1.000
_cell.length_c   1.000
_cell.angle_alpha   90.00
_cell.angle_beta   90.00
_cell.angle_gamma   90.00
#
_symmetry.space_group_name_H-M   'P 1'
#
loop_
_entity.id
_entity.type
_entity.pdbx_description
1 polymer ?
#
loop_
_entity_poly.entity_id
_entity_poly.type
_entity_poly.pdbx_seq_one_letter_code
_entity_poly.pdbx_strand_id
1 'polypeptide(L)'
;MSKKPANNNLPSLQELQQLQRNLPKLPDSMDPQKKRLIYGLLAVLAVIVLIIGLVYVSKNGVDGLLGSDATTSATDEEETTVATETLAEVKNPYKAVDPATALAPDLATAKSELASLQVKERASKAGYSREQFGPAWDDVDGNKCNTRDDILRRDLTNLRFKVRTHACTVISGTLDDPYTGKTIEFKRGKKTSSAVQIDHVVALSNAWQTGAQDLTAEQRRQLANDPENLLAADGPANQQKSDADASEWLPSNTAYRCTYVARQVHVKAKYKLWVTADEKKVMERVLNSCKDTNPAKK
;
A
#
# COMPACT_ATOMS: atom_id res chain seq x y z
N MET A 1 -35.86 -4.21 54.33
CA MET A 1 -34.60 -3.51 54.03
C MET A 1 -34.20 -3.83 52.60
N SER A 2 -34.46 -2.90 51.66
CA SER A 2 -34.24 -3.09 50.22
C SER A 2 -32.85 -2.57 49.84
N LYS A 3 -31.95 -3.43 49.34
CA LYS A 3 -30.68 -3.01 48.74
C LYS A 3 -30.93 -2.66 47.28
N LYS A 4 -30.75 -1.37 46.94
CA LYS A 4 -30.80 -0.85 45.57
C LYS A 4 -29.55 -1.33 44.81
N PRO A 5 -29.64 -1.92 43.62
CA PRO A 5 -28.46 -2.31 42.85
C PRO A 5 -27.75 -1.07 42.28
N ALA A 6 -26.42 -1.09 42.29
CA ALA A 6 -25.58 -0.06 41.70
C ALA A 6 -25.66 -0.11 40.17
N ASN A 7 -25.85 1.05 39.54
CA ASN A 7 -25.98 1.20 38.09
C ASN A 7 -24.57 1.36 37.49
N ASN A 8 -24.10 0.37 36.71
CA ASN A 8 -22.77 0.31 36.11
C ASN A 8 -22.77 0.71 34.62
N ASN A 9 -23.46 1.79 34.24
CA ASN A 9 -23.38 2.28 32.87
C ASN A 9 -22.18 3.20 32.70
N LEU A 10 -21.22 2.77 31.87
CA LEU A 10 -20.15 3.66 31.41
C LEU A 10 -20.72 4.75 30.48
N PRO A 11 -20.25 6.00 30.60
CA PRO A 11 -20.70 7.10 29.74
C PRO A 11 -20.33 6.83 28.28
N SER A 12 -21.26 7.17 27.38
CA SER A 12 -21.08 7.09 25.94
C SER A 12 -19.98 8.04 25.44
N LEU A 13 -19.43 7.75 24.26
CA LEU A 13 -18.45 8.63 23.59
C LEU A 13 -18.97 10.07 23.41
N GLN A 14 -20.28 10.22 23.20
CA GLN A 14 -20.92 11.54 23.08
C GLN A 14 -20.96 12.27 24.42
N GLU A 15 -21.25 11.58 25.53
CA GLU A 15 -21.21 12.15 26.88
C GLU A 15 -19.78 12.53 27.29
N LEU A 16 -18.79 11.71 26.95
CA LEU A 16 -17.37 12.02 27.18
C LEU A 16 -16.91 13.25 26.39
N GLN A 17 -17.31 13.38 25.12
CA GLN A 17 -17.00 14.56 24.31
C GLN A 17 -17.71 15.82 24.80
N GLN A 18 -18.89 15.67 25.41
CA GLN A 18 -19.64 16.78 25.99
C GLN A 18 -19.02 17.22 27.34
N LEU A 19 -18.59 16.26 28.18
CA LEU A 19 -17.82 16.53 29.39
C LEU A 19 -16.49 17.22 29.07
N GLN A 20 -15.78 16.76 28.03
CA GLN A 20 -14.53 17.37 27.59
C GLN A 20 -14.72 18.84 27.15
N ARG A 21 -15.83 19.16 26.46
CA ARG A 21 -16.15 20.53 26.04
C ARG A 21 -16.56 21.44 27.20
N ASN A 22 -17.11 20.88 28.27
CA ASN A 22 -17.59 21.62 29.43
C ASN A 22 -16.57 21.72 30.57
N LEU A 23 -15.33 21.26 30.36
CA LEU A 23 -14.28 21.41 31.36
C LEU A 23 -14.00 22.91 31.61
N PRO A 24 -14.08 23.38 32.86
CA PRO A 24 -13.84 24.77 33.19
C PRO A 24 -12.41 25.15 32.79
N LYS A 25 -12.28 26.17 31.94
CA LYS A 25 -10.98 26.74 31.58
C LYS A 25 -10.45 27.51 32.79
N LEU A 26 -9.15 27.37 33.06
CA LEU A 26 -8.50 28.17 34.11
C LEU A 26 -8.59 29.67 33.76
N PRO A 27 -8.87 30.54 34.74
CA PRO A 27 -9.01 31.98 34.53
C PRO A 27 -7.84 32.57 33.73
N ASP A 28 -8.13 33.54 32.85
CA ASP A 28 -7.11 34.20 32.04
C ASP A 28 -6.22 35.15 32.87
N SER A 29 -6.66 35.54 34.06
CA SER A 29 -5.89 36.34 35.03
C SER A 29 -4.85 35.54 35.83
N MET A 30 -4.75 34.22 35.64
CA MET A 30 -3.80 33.39 36.36
C MET A 30 -2.38 33.51 35.84
N ASP A 31 -1.42 33.55 36.78
CA ASP A 31 0.01 33.57 36.48
C ASP A 31 0.44 32.43 35.53
N PRO A 32 1.21 32.72 34.46
CA PRO A 32 1.60 31.72 33.46
C PRO A 32 2.39 30.54 34.00
N GLN A 33 3.23 30.74 35.02
CA GLN A 33 4.02 29.66 35.62
C GLN A 33 3.12 28.73 36.44
N LYS A 34 2.18 29.29 37.22
CA LYS A 34 1.16 28.50 37.94
C LYS A 34 0.24 27.75 36.97
N LYS A 35 -0.14 28.36 35.84
CA LYS A 35 -0.97 27.71 34.81
C LYS A 35 -0.25 26.51 34.18
N ARG A 36 1.05 26.64 33.88
CA ARG A 36 1.90 25.51 33.40
C ARG A 36 2.03 24.40 34.44
N LEU A 37 2.20 24.74 35.71
CA LEU A 37 2.30 23.76 36.80
C LEU A 37 0.99 22.95 36.94
N ILE A 38 -0.16 23.62 36.90
CA ILE A 38 -1.46 22.97 37.03
C ILE A 38 -1.77 22.07 35.84
N TYR A 39 -1.53 22.51 34.61
CA TYR A 39 -1.70 21.65 33.43
C TYR A 39 -0.73 20.46 33.44
N GLY A 40 0.51 20.66 33.91
CA GLY A 40 1.47 19.57 34.11
C GLY A 40 0.95 18.52 35.09
N LEU A 41 0.43 18.94 36.24
CA LEU A 41 -0.16 18.03 37.24
C LEU A 41 -1.38 17.29 36.69
N LEU A 42 -2.27 17.96 35.96
CA LEU A 42 -3.44 17.33 35.35
C LEU A 42 -3.05 16.29 34.29
N ALA A 43 -2.04 16.58 33.47
CA ALA A 43 -1.53 15.64 32.47
C ALA A 43 -0.91 14.39 33.12
N VAL A 44 -0.12 14.57 34.19
CA VAL A 44 0.45 13.46 34.96
C VAL A 44 -0.65 12.61 35.58
N LEU A 45 -1.70 13.23 36.14
CA LEU A 45 -2.81 12.52 36.75
C LEU A 45 -3.61 11.71 35.71
N ALA A 46 -3.81 12.24 34.50
CA ALA A 46 -4.45 11.51 33.40
C ALA A 46 -3.62 10.28 32.96
N VAL A 47 -2.29 10.41 32.89
CA VAL A 47 -1.40 9.28 32.56
C VAL A 47 -1.45 8.20 33.65
N ILE A 48 -1.49 8.59 34.93
CA ILE A 48 -1.62 7.64 36.04
C ILE A 48 -2.94 6.86 35.95
N VAL A 49 -4.05 7.53 35.65
CA VAL A 49 -5.36 6.87 35.47
C VAL A 49 -5.35 5.89 34.29
N LEU A 50 -4.71 6.27 33.17
CA LEU A 50 -4.52 5.38 32.01
C LEU A 50 -3.70 4.13 32.35
N ILE A 51 -2.61 4.29 33.10
CA ILE A 51 -1.75 3.18 33.54
C ILE A 51 -2.52 2.26 34.50
N ILE A 52 -3.27 2.81 35.46
CA ILE A 52 -4.11 2.03 36.37
C ILE A 52 -5.18 1.25 35.58
N GLY A 53 -5.81 1.87 34.58
CA GLY A 53 -6.77 1.22 33.69
C GLY A 53 -6.17 0.05 32.91
N LEU A 54 -4.97 0.24 32.33
CA LEU A 54 -4.24 -0.81 31.62
C LEU A 54 -3.84 -1.98 32.54
N VAL A 55 -3.37 -1.69 33.75
CA VAL A 55 -3.02 -2.71 34.75
C VAL A 55 -4.26 -3.48 35.22
N TYR A 56 -5.39 -2.77 35.41
CA TYR A 56 -6.66 -3.40 35.80
C TYR A 56 -7.19 -4.34 34.70
N VAL A 57 -7.15 -3.91 33.43
CA VAL A 57 -7.53 -4.74 32.27
C VAL A 57 -6.59 -5.94 32.11
N SER A 58 -5.28 -5.74 32.31
CA SER A 58 -4.30 -6.82 32.20
C SER A 58 -4.41 -7.86 33.32
N LYS A 59 -4.85 -7.48 34.53
CA LYS A 59 -5.01 -8.43 35.65
C LYS A 59 -6.34 -9.18 35.63
N ASN A 60 -7.41 -8.54 35.16
CA ASN A 60 -8.76 -9.07 35.31
C ASN A 60 -9.37 -9.60 34.00
N GLY A 61 -8.70 -9.42 32.85
CA GLY A 61 -9.26 -9.77 31.54
C GLY A 61 -10.43 -8.86 31.14
N VAL A 62 -10.76 -8.84 29.85
CA VAL A 62 -11.79 -7.94 29.28
C VAL A 62 -13.23 -8.42 29.52
N ASP A 63 -13.44 -9.55 30.18
CA ASP A 63 -14.76 -10.18 30.34
C ASP A 63 -15.67 -9.52 31.40
N GLY A 64 -15.19 -8.46 32.08
CA GLY A 64 -15.91 -7.82 33.18
C GLY A 64 -16.61 -6.49 32.89
N LEU A 65 -16.50 -5.93 31.67
CA LEU A 65 -16.98 -4.56 31.38
C LEU A 65 -17.97 -4.44 30.22
N LEU A 66 -18.20 -5.51 29.46
CA LEU A 66 -19.22 -5.56 28.42
C LEU A 66 -20.19 -6.67 28.77
N GLY A 67 -21.40 -6.28 29.18
CA GLY A 67 -22.47 -7.21 29.48
C GLY A 67 -22.71 -8.15 28.30
N SER A 68 -22.84 -9.44 28.60
CA SER A 68 -23.36 -10.46 27.69
C SER A 68 -24.73 -10.04 27.17
N ASP A 69 -24.76 -9.44 25.99
CA ASP A 69 -25.81 -9.77 25.03
C ASP A 69 -25.34 -11.00 24.27
N ALA A 70 -26.18 -12.03 24.31
CA ALA A 70 -26.00 -13.30 23.64
C ALA A 70 -25.84 -13.07 22.13
N THR A 71 -24.60 -12.83 21.71
CA THR A 71 -24.18 -12.97 20.32
C THR A 71 -23.62 -14.36 20.22
N THR A 72 -24.42 -15.23 19.60
CA THR A 72 -24.01 -16.48 18.98
C THR A 72 -22.55 -16.38 18.57
N SER A 73 -21.71 -17.20 19.19
CA SER A 73 -20.34 -17.42 18.76
C SER A 73 -20.39 -17.99 17.35
N ALA A 74 -20.45 -17.12 16.36
CA ALA A 74 -20.20 -17.44 14.97
C ALA A 74 -18.69 -17.64 14.87
N THR A 75 -18.31 -18.90 15.01
CA THR A 75 -17.16 -19.54 14.38
C THR A 75 -16.35 -18.59 13.50
N ASP A 76 -15.14 -18.28 13.95
CA ASP A 76 -14.02 -18.06 13.03
C ASP A 76 -14.02 -19.18 11.98
N GLU A 77 -13.86 -18.78 10.71
CA GLU A 77 -13.36 -19.60 9.61
C GLU A 77 -14.33 -20.68 9.06
N GLU A 78 -15.39 -20.25 8.36
CA GLU A 78 -15.73 -20.94 7.11
C GLU A 78 -15.10 -20.12 5.97
N GLU A 79 -13.80 -20.35 5.73
CA GLU A 79 -13.19 -19.98 4.46
C GLU A 79 -13.92 -20.80 3.39
N THR A 80 -14.98 -20.22 2.81
CA THR A 80 -15.77 -20.88 1.77
C THR A 80 -14.79 -21.32 0.69
N THR A 81 -14.62 -22.63 0.50
CA THR A 81 -13.65 -23.16 -0.45
C THR A 81 -14.06 -22.72 -1.85
N VAL A 82 -13.42 -21.65 -2.34
CA VAL A 82 -13.67 -21.12 -3.68
C VAL A 82 -13.22 -22.19 -4.67
N ALA A 83 -14.15 -22.67 -5.50
CA ALA A 83 -13.79 -23.61 -6.56
C ALA A 83 -12.78 -22.96 -7.51
N THR A 84 -11.68 -23.67 -7.77
CA THR A 84 -10.58 -23.18 -8.61
C THR A 84 -10.27 -24.12 -9.78
N GLU A 85 -9.61 -23.58 -10.79
CA GLU A 85 -9.12 -24.27 -12.00
C GLU A 85 -7.71 -23.76 -12.36
N THR A 86 -6.88 -24.60 -12.97
CA THR A 86 -5.59 -24.24 -13.60
C THR A 86 -5.85 -23.60 -14.95
N LEU A 87 -4.87 -22.89 -15.49
CA LEU A 87 -4.97 -22.32 -16.84
C LEU A 87 -5.32 -23.37 -17.92
N ALA A 88 -4.81 -24.59 -17.80
CA ALA A 88 -5.07 -25.68 -18.74
C ALA A 88 -6.52 -26.19 -18.69
N GLU A 89 -7.20 -26.02 -17.55
CA GLU A 89 -8.59 -26.43 -17.36
C GLU A 89 -9.59 -25.36 -17.86
N VAL A 90 -9.16 -24.09 -17.93
CA VAL A 90 -10.02 -22.97 -18.34
C VAL A 90 -10.39 -23.08 -19.82
N LYS A 91 -11.70 -23.11 -20.09
CA LYS A 91 -12.23 -23.00 -21.46
C LYS A 91 -12.30 -21.53 -21.90
N ASN A 92 -11.74 -21.23 -23.07
CA ASN A 92 -11.73 -19.90 -23.69
C ASN A 92 -11.23 -18.81 -22.71
N PRO A 93 -9.95 -18.86 -22.26
CA PRO A 93 -9.42 -17.86 -21.35
C PRO A 93 -9.38 -16.48 -22.02
N TYR A 94 -9.59 -15.43 -21.24
CA TYR A 94 -9.33 -14.07 -21.70
C TYR A 94 -7.84 -13.87 -22.00
N LYS A 95 -7.55 -12.89 -22.86
CA LYS A 95 -6.18 -12.52 -23.22
C LYS A 95 -5.42 -12.11 -21.96
N ALA A 96 -4.18 -12.56 -21.84
CA ALA A 96 -3.29 -12.12 -20.79
C ALA A 96 -2.53 -10.87 -21.27
N VAL A 97 -2.14 -10.03 -20.32
CA VAL A 97 -1.10 -9.02 -20.55
C VAL A 97 0.20 -9.70 -20.99
N ASP A 98 0.89 -9.09 -21.96
CA ASP A 98 2.17 -9.59 -22.45
C ASP A 98 3.21 -9.62 -21.32
N PRO A 99 3.81 -10.79 -20.99
CA PRO A 99 4.89 -10.89 -20.02
C PRO A 99 6.07 -9.95 -20.32
N ALA A 100 6.27 -9.57 -21.59
CA ALA A 100 7.32 -8.64 -21.97
C ALA A 100 7.16 -7.25 -21.32
N THR A 101 5.96 -6.87 -20.88
CA THR A 101 5.73 -5.61 -20.13
C THR A 101 6.38 -5.59 -18.75
N ALA A 102 6.76 -6.74 -18.18
CA ALA A 102 7.52 -6.81 -16.94
C ALA A 102 9.02 -6.51 -17.15
N LEU A 103 9.48 -6.54 -18.41
CA LEU A 103 10.86 -6.32 -18.77
C LEU A 103 11.18 -4.82 -18.75
N ALA A 104 12.38 -4.49 -18.26
CA ALA A 104 12.94 -3.17 -18.47
C ALA A 104 13.38 -2.98 -19.93
N PRO A 105 13.44 -1.73 -20.44
CA PRO A 105 14.20 -1.47 -21.67
C PRO A 105 15.66 -1.91 -21.49
N ASP A 106 16.36 -2.14 -22.60
CA ASP A 106 17.79 -2.46 -22.56
C ASP A 106 18.60 -1.32 -21.93
N LEU A 107 19.82 -1.62 -21.50
CA LEU A 107 20.65 -0.68 -20.76
C LEU A 107 20.97 0.61 -21.55
N ALA A 108 21.17 0.52 -22.86
CA ALA A 108 21.47 1.69 -23.68
C ALA A 108 20.25 2.60 -23.79
N THR A 109 19.07 2.01 -24.02
CA THR A 109 17.79 2.72 -24.03
C THR A 109 17.51 3.39 -22.69
N ALA A 110 17.66 2.67 -21.57
CA ALA A 110 17.46 3.23 -20.23
C ALA A 110 18.39 4.42 -19.94
N LYS A 111 19.67 4.34 -20.32
CA LYS A 111 20.62 5.46 -20.14
C LYS A 111 20.26 6.66 -21.02
N SER A 112 19.84 6.42 -22.26
CA SER A 112 19.40 7.48 -23.18
C SER A 112 18.15 8.20 -22.67
N GLU A 113 17.17 7.44 -22.18
CA GLU A 113 15.96 7.99 -21.56
C GLU A 113 16.31 8.80 -20.30
N LEU A 114 17.15 8.29 -19.41
CA LEU A 114 17.57 9.02 -18.20
C LEU A 114 18.26 10.35 -18.54
N ALA A 115 19.07 10.37 -19.60
CA ALA A 115 19.73 11.58 -20.07
C ALA A 115 18.71 12.64 -20.54
N SER A 116 17.59 12.23 -21.14
CA SER A 116 16.55 13.13 -21.68
C SER A 116 15.56 13.63 -20.62
N LEU A 117 15.44 12.96 -19.48
CA LEU A 117 14.56 13.40 -18.39
C LEU A 117 14.97 14.76 -17.84
N GLN A 118 13.97 15.65 -17.71
CA GLN A 118 14.14 16.93 -17.03
C GLN A 118 14.53 16.71 -15.57
N VAL A 119 15.37 17.60 -15.05
CA VAL A 119 15.77 17.62 -13.64
C VAL A 119 15.13 18.83 -12.97
N LYS A 120 14.27 18.59 -11.98
CA LYS A 120 13.57 19.63 -11.21
C LYS A 120 13.33 19.13 -9.78
N GLU A 121 13.09 20.06 -8.86
CA GLU A 121 12.62 19.71 -7.52
C GLU A 121 11.24 19.03 -7.54
N ARG A 122 10.90 18.32 -6.46
CA ARG A 122 9.53 17.80 -6.27
C ARG A 122 8.56 18.98 -6.20
N ALA A 123 7.49 18.91 -6.98
CA ALA A 123 6.35 19.81 -6.83
C ALA A 123 5.59 19.50 -5.53
N SER A 124 4.70 20.41 -5.13
CA SER A 124 3.83 20.20 -3.97
C SER A 124 2.96 18.97 -4.14
N LYS A 125 2.77 18.21 -3.05
CA LYS A 125 1.79 17.12 -2.95
C LYS A 125 0.35 17.62 -2.79
N ALA A 126 0.13 18.94 -2.70
CA ALA A 126 -1.20 19.52 -2.61
C ALA A 126 -2.11 19.05 -3.76
N GLY A 127 -3.37 18.76 -3.44
CA GLY A 127 -4.35 18.27 -4.40
C GLY A 127 -4.20 16.79 -4.80
N TYR A 128 -3.15 16.11 -4.33
CA TYR A 128 -2.99 14.68 -4.59
C TYR A 128 -4.08 13.87 -3.89
N SER A 129 -4.77 13.04 -4.68
CA SER A 129 -5.53 11.90 -4.19
C SER A 129 -5.43 10.78 -5.22
N ARG A 130 -5.57 9.51 -4.80
CA ARG A 130 -5.47 8.37 -5.72
C ARG A 130 -6.58 8.39 -6.78
N GLU A 131 -7.72 8.97 -6.43
CA GLU A 131 -8.89 9.12 -7.29
C GLU A 131 -8.59 10.01 -8.52
N GLN A 132 -7.56 10.87 -8.47
CA GLN A 132 -7.08 11.63 -9.63
C GLN A 132 -6.54 10.75 -10.75
N PHE A 133 -6.26 9.48 -10.46
CA PHE A 133 -5.79 8.48 -11.42
C PHE A 133 -6.90 7.51 -11.86
N GLY A 134 -8.16 7.85 -11.59
CA GLY A 134 -9.31 7.04 -11.97
C GLY A 134 -9.56 5.84 -11.06
N PRO A 135 -10.46 4.92 -11.47
CA PRO A 135 -10.77 3.72 -10.71
C PRO A 135 -9.52 2.87 -10.48
N ALA A 136 -9.37 2.33 -9.27
CA ALA A 136 -8.28 1.42 -8.97
C ALA A 136 -8.48 0.11 -9.76
N TRP A 137 -7.41 -0.34 -10.43
CA TRP A 137 -7.37 -1.59 -11.18
C TRP A 137 -8.37 -1.65 -12.32
N ASP A 138 -8.50 -0.55 -13.06
CA ASP A 138 -9.43 -0.49 -14.18
C ASP A 138 -8.99 -1.43 -15.32
N ASP A 139 -9.94 -1.87 -16.14
CA ASP A 139 -9.64 -2.64 -17.37
C ASP A 139 -9.29 -1.63 -18.47
N VAL A 140 -7.99 -1.34 -18.61
CA VAL A 140 -7.50 -0.33 -19.58
C VAL A 140 -7.17 -0.90 -20.94
N ASP A 141 -6.94 -2.21 -21.05
CA ASP A 141 -6.62 -2.90 -22.30
C ASP A 141 -7.84 -3.58 -22.95
N GLY A 142 -8.98 -3.60 -22.25
CA GLY A 142 -10.26 -4.12 -22.72
C GLY A 142 -10.33 -5.65 -22.71
N ASN A 143 -9.42 -6.33 -21.99
CA ASN A 143 -9.30 -7.78 -21.98
C ASN A 143 -10.34 -8.48 -21.07
N LYS A 144 -11.17 -7.71 -20.32
CA LYS A 144 -12.22 -8.13 -19.37
C LYS A 144 -11.72 -8.52 -17.97
N CYS A 145 -10.41 -8.59 -17.76
CA CYS A 145 -9.79 -8.71 -16.46
C CYS A 145 -9.49 -7.30 -15.92
N ASN A 146 -9.49 -7.18 -14.59
CA ASN A 146 -9.03 -5.96 -13.94
C ASN A 146 -7.49 -5.98 -13.91
N THR A 147 -6.87 -4.79 -13.93
CA THR A 147 -5.40 -4.69 -13.98
C THR A 147 -4.71 -5.43 -12.83
N ARG A 148 -5.29 -5.49 -11.62
CA ARG A 148 -4.67 -6.23 -10.50
C ARG A 148 -4.52 -7.71 -10.85
N ASP A 149 -5.59 -8.31 -11.34
CA ASP A 149 -5.62 -9.72 -11.71
C ASP A 149 -4.73 -10.02 -12.92
N ASP A 150 -4.60 -9.08 -13.86
CA ASP A 150 -3.64 -9.19 -14.95
C ASP A 150 -2.20 -9.24 -14.47
N ILE A 151 -1.83 -8.34 -13.55
CA ILE A 151 -0.46 -8.32 -13.00
C ILE A 151 -0.20 -9.56 -12.15
N LEU A 152 -1.17 -10.04 -11.36
CA LEU A 152 -1.03 -11.30 -10.64
C LEU A 152 -0.87 -12.48 -11.61
N ARG A 153 -1.63 -12.52 -12.70
CA ARG A 153 -1.51 -13.58 -13.71
C ARG A 153 -0.18 -13.53 -14.46
N ARG A 154 0.37 -12.33 -14.68
CA ARG A 154 1.66 -12.13 -15.35
C ARG A 154 2.84 -12.52 -14.46
N ASP A 155 2.79 -12.15 -13.19
CA ASP A 155 3.95 -12.20 -12.28
C ASP A 155 4.00 -13.43 -11.38
N LEU A 156 2.88 -14.15 -11.20
CA LEU A 156 2.84 -15.37 -10.40
C LEU A 156 2.98 -16.62 -11.27
N THR A 157 3.55 -17.67 -10.68
CA THR A 157 3.54 -19.03 -11.20
C THR A 157 2.57 -19.92 -10.41
N ASN A 158 2.41 -21.19 -10.80
CA ASN A 158 1.53 -22.15 -10.10
C ASN A 158 0.09 -21.63 -9.87
N LEU A 159 -0.43 -20.91 -10.87
CA LEU A 159 -1.68 -20.17 -10.77
C LEU A 159 -2.91 -21.06 -10.62
N ARG A 160 -3.81 -20.64 -9.73
CA ARG A 160 -5.18 -21.12 -9.62
C ARG A 160 -6.15 -19.96 -9.80
N PHE A 161 -7.11 -20.14 -10.70
CA PHE A 161 -8.14 -19.14 -11.02
C PHE A 161 -9.47 -19.55 -10.42
N LYS A 162 -10.33 -18.57 -10.13
CA LYS A 162 -11.73 -18.83 -9.78
C LYS A 162 -12.45 -19.41 -10.99
N VAL A 163 -13.19 -20.48 -10.79
CA VAL A 163 -14.00 -21.08 -11.86
C VAL A 163 -14.96 -20.06 -12.47
N ARG A 164 -15.24 -20.20 -13.77
CA ARG A 164 -16.17 -19.33 -14.52
C ARG A 164 -15.74 -17.86 -14.58
N THR A 165 -14.44 -17.58 -14.44
CA THR A 165 -13.88 -16.24 -14.64
C THR A 165 -12.95 -16.15 -15.86
N HIS A 166 -12.90 -17.20 -16.68
CA HIS A 166 -12.09 -17.25 -17.91
C HIS A 166 -10.62 -16.85 -17.67
N ALA A 167 -10.03 -17.36 -16.59
CA ALA A 167 -8.67 -17.04 -16.15
C ALA A 167 -8.42 -15.57 -15.77
N CYS A 168 -9.44 -14.81 -15.35
CA CYS A 168 -9.23 -13.49 -14.77
C CYS A 168 -8.92 -13.54 -13.27
N THR A 169 -9.84 -14.05 -12.44
CA THR A 169 -9.68 -13.90 -11.00
C THR A 169 -8.65 -14.88 -10.46
N VAL A 170 -7.44 -14.40 -10.15
CA VAL A 170 -6.39 -15.19 -9.51
C VAL A 170 -6.74 -15.42 -8.05
N ILE A 171 -6.82 -16.69 -7.64
CA ILE A 171 -7.09 -17.12 -6.26
C ILE A 171 -5.79 -17.47 -5.53
N SER A 172 -4.84 -18.10 -6.20
CA SER A 172 -3.52 -18.37 -5.61
C SER A 172 -2.44 -18.50 -6.67
N GLY A 173 -1.19 -18.43 -6.24
CA GLY A 173 0.00 -18.65 -7.04
C GLY A 173 1.26 -18.40 -6.21
N THR A 174 2.41 -18.65 -6.81
CA THR A 174 3.71 -18.45 -6.18
C THR A 174 4.39 -17.21 -6.78
N LEU A 175 4.77 -16.24 -5.95
CA LEU A 175 5.54 -15.07 -6.33
C LEU A 175 7.02 -15.30 -6.05
N ASP A 176 7.86 -15.20 -7.06
CA ASP A 176 9.30 -14.97 -6.87
C ASP A 176 9.53 -13.45 -6.76
N ASP A 177 9.52 -12.95 -5.53
CA ASP A 177 9.39 -11.51 -5.25
C ASP A 177 10.63 -10.73 -5.73
N PRO A 178 10.47 -9.79 -6.67
CA PRO A 178 11.60 -9.06 -7.21
C PRO A 178 12.21 -8.09 -6.17
N TYR A 179 11.47 -7.64 -5.17
CA TYR A 179 11.94 -6.63 -4.21
C TYR A 179 12.83 -7.19 -3.10
N THR A 180 12.54 -8.41 -2.65
CA THR A 180 13.24 -9.06 -1.53
C THR A 180 13.98 -10.33 -1.93
N GLY A 181 13.69 -10.88 -3.12
CA GLY A 181 14.26 -12.16 -3.58
C GLY A 181 13.67 -13.38 -2.87
N LYS A 182 12.59 -13.21 -2.09
CA LYS A 182 11.88 -14.30 -1.41
C LYS A 182 10.85 -14.92 -2.34
N THR A 183 10.59 -16.20 -2.14
CA THR A 183 9.39 -16.85 -2.71
C THR A 183 8.23 -16.71 -1.73
N ILE A 184 7.07 -16.25 -2.22
CA ILE A 184 5.87 -15.96 -1.42
C ILE A 184 4.67 -16.68 -2.03
N GLU A 185 3.98 -17.47 -1.22
CA GLU A 185 2.71 -18.08 -1.60
C GLU A 185 1.57 -17.05 -1.49
N PHE A 186 1.05 -16.62 -2.63
CA PHE A 186 -0.13 -15.77 -2.69
C PHE A 186 -1.39 -16.62 -2.51
N LYS A 187 -2.23 -16.22 -1.57
CA LYS A 187 -3.61 -16.68 -1.45
C LYS A 187 -4.53 -15.47 -1.33
N ARG A 188 -5.52 -15.36 -2.21
CA ARG A 188 -6.53 -14.31 -2.15
C ARG A 188 -7.39 -14.51 -0.90
N GLY A 189 -7.46 -13.48 -0.06
CA GLY A 189 -8.28 -13.48 1.15
C GLY A 189 -8.14 -12.18 1.94
N LYS A 190 -9.10 -11.89 2.82
CA LYS A 190 -9.11 -10.63 3.59
C LYS A 190 -7.83 -10.44 4.44
N LYS A 191 -7.31 -11.53 5.00
CA LYS A 191 -6.11 -11.54 5.86
C LYS A 191 -4.81 -11.81 5.09
N THR A 192 -4.89 -12.39 3.88
CA THR A 192 -3.74 -12.94 3.15
C THR A 192 -3.37 -12.14 1.90
N SER A 193 -4.33 -11.45 1.26
CA SER A 193 -4.07 -10.68 0.04
C SER A 193 -3.06 -9.55 0.24
N SER A 194 -2.84 -9.09 1.48
CA SER A 194 -1.86 -8.03 1.78
C SER A 194 -0.41 -8.52 1.74
N ALA A 195 -0.18 -9.84 1.74
CA ALA A 195 1.17 -10.41 1.61
C ALA A 195 1.78 -10.16 0.23
N VAL A 196 0.95 -10.16 -0.82
CA VAL A 196 1.35 -9.77 -2.19
C VAL A 196 0.50 -8.60 -2.67
N GLN A 197 1.15 -7.46 -2.84
CA GLN A 197 0.54 -6.23 -3.32
C GLN A 197 0.92 -6.00 -4.78
N ILE A 198 0.09 -5.26 -5.51
CA ILE A 198 0.50 -4.73 -6.80
C ILE A 198 1.05 -3.34 -6.54
N ASP A 199 2.35 -3.16 -6.78
CA ASP A 199 3.05 -1.89 -6.60
C ASP A 199 3.16 -1.14 -7.93
N HIS A 200 3.18 0.18 -7.83
CA HIS A 200 3.60 1.09 -8.89
C HIS A 200 5.11 1.35 -8.76
N VAL A 201 5.93 0.88 -9.71
CA VAL A 201 7.39 1.08 -9.72
C VAL A 201 7.72 2.57 -9.54
N VAL A 202 6.98 3.45 -10.25
CA VAL A 202 6.88 4.88 -9.95
C VAL A 202 5.58 5.12 -9.18
N ALA A 203 5.69 5.32 -7.87
CA ALA A 203 4.53 5.51 -7.00
C ALA A 203 3.65 6.69 -7.46
N LEU A 204 2.33 6.55 -7.40
CA LEU A 204 1.40 7.59 -7.90
C LEU A 204 1.58 8.95 -7.20
N SER A 205 1.93 8.95 -5.91
CA SER A 205 2.26 10.16 -5.14
C SER A 205 3.58 10.79 -5.59
N ASN A 206 4.58 9.98 -5.95
CA ASN A 206 5.82 10.47 -6.57
C ASN A 206 5.52 11.07 -7.95
N ALA A 207 4.81 10.32 -8.81
CA ALA A 207 4.42 10.78 -10.13
C ALA A 207 3.67 12.11 -10.09
N TRP A 208 2.74 12.30 -9.14
CA TRP A 208 2.06 13.58 -8.91
C TRP A 208 3.02 14.73 -8.67
N GLN A 209 4.00 14.52 -7.79
CA GLN A 209 5.01 15.53 -7.46
C GLN A 209 6.09 15.68 -8.55
N THR A 210 6.11 14.79 -9.55
CA THR A 210 7.08 14.82 -10.65
C THR A 210 6.43 14.94 -12.03
N GLY A 211 5.21 15.46 -12.13
CA GLY A 211 4.61 15.89 -13.41
C GLY A 211 3.24 15.31 -13.76
N ALA A 212 2.71 14.36 -12.99
CA ALA A 212 1.38 13.83 -13.26
C ALA A 212 0.24 14.84 -13.00
N GLN A 213 0.54 15.96 -12.33
CA GLN A 213 -0.36 17.11 -12.22
C GLN A 213 -0.75 17.69 -13.59
N ASP A 214 0.21 17.71 -14.53
CA ASP A 214 0.05 18.29 -15.86
C ASP A 214 -0.55 17.30 -16.87
N LEU A 215 -0.67 16.03 -16.48
CA LEU A 215 -1.29 15.00 -17.30
C LEU A 215 -2.81 15.17 -17.31
N THR A 216 -3.43 14.78 -18.43
CA THR A 216 -4.89 14.65 -18.47
C THR A 216 -5.35 13.53 -17.53
N ALA A 217 -6.64 13.55 -17.14
CA ALA A 217 -7.22 12.48 -16.32
C ALA A 217 -7.05 11.10 -16.97
N GLU A 218 -7.20 11.00 -18.31
CA GLU A 218 -6.99 9.74 -19.03
C GLU A 218 -5.51 9.32 -18.98
N GLN A 219 -4.56 10.22 -19.16
CA GLN A 219 -3.14 9.88 -19.05
C GLN A 219 -2.76 9.41 -17.63
N ARG A 220 -3.33 10.02 -16.58
CA ARG A 220 -3.16 9.53 -15.21
C ARG A 220 -3.77 8.14 -15.02
N ARG A 221 -4.97 7.89 -15.57
CA ARG A 221 -5.60 6.57 -15.57
C ARG A 221 -4.73 5.52 -16.25
N GLN A 222 -4.16 5.85 -17.40
CA GLN A 222 -3.22 4.98 -18.10
C GLN A 222 -1.97 4.72 -17.25
N LEU A 223 -1.33 5.74 -16.69
CA LEU A 223 -0.15 5.59 -15.82
C LEU A 223 -0.41 4.68 -14.60
N ALA A 224 -1.60 4.77 -14.01
CA ALA A 224 -1.95 3.97 -12.84
C ALA A 224 -2.28 2.51 -13.15
N ASN A 225 -2.57 2.18 -14.41
CA ASN A 225 -2.92 0.83 -14.84
C ASN A 225 -1.92 0.25 -15.86
N ASP A 226 -0.82 0.95 -16.14
CA ASP A 226 0.20 0.52 -17.09
C ASP A 226 0.98 -0.68 -16.54
N PRO A 227 0.95 -1.85 -17.21
CA PRO A 227 1.73 -3.01 -16.78
C PRO A 227 3.23 -2.75 -16.69
N GLU A 228 3.79 -1.81 -17.47
CA GLU A 228 5.20 -1.42 -17.36
C GLU A 228 5.51 -0.68 -16.05
N ASN A 229 4.52 0.00 -15.47
CA ASN A 229 4.61 0.64 -14.17
C ASN A 229 4.17 -0.28 -13.01
N LEU A 230 3.65 -1.48 -13.27
CA LEU A 230 3.08 -2.35 -12.24
C LEU A 230 3.84 -3.64 -12.04
N LEU A 231 3.88 -4.15 -10.80
CA LEU A 231 4.33 -5.52 -10.50
C LEU A 231 3.73 -6.07 -9.20
N ALA A 232 3.65 -7.40 -9.09
CA ALA A 232 3.38 -8.09 -7.85
C ALA A 232 4.64 -8.10 -6.94
N ALA A 233 4.49 -7.64 -5.70
CA ALA A 233 5.58 -7.49 -4.75
C ALA A 233 5.20 -7.89 -3.32
N ASP A 234 6.20 -8.22 -2.51
CA ASP A 234 6.10 -8.38 -1.05
C ASP A 234 5.44 -7.15 -0.40
N GLY A 235 4.37 -7.40 0.35
CA GLY A 235 3.57 -6.35 0.99
C GLY A 235 4.36 -5.45 1.95
N PRO A 236 5.15 -5.99 2.89
CA PRO A 236 6.03 -5.20 3.75
C PRO A 236 7.07 -4.38 2.99
N ALA A 237 7.73 -4.93 1.96
CA ALA A 237 8.69 -4.19 1.15
C ALA A 237 8.01 -3.02 0.41
N ASN A 238 6.82 -3.24 -0.14
CA ASN A 238 6.04 -2.20 -0.78
C ASN A 238 5.60 -1.09 0.21
N GLN A 239 5.20 -1.46 1.43
CA GLN A 239 4.87 -0.50 2.48
C GLN A 239 6.09 0.32 2.92
N GLN A 240 7.27 -0.30 2.99
CA GLN A 240 8.52 0.39 3.27
C GLN A 240 8.88 1.37 2.16
N LYS A 241 8.67 1.00 0.89
CA LYS A 241 8.86 1.89 -0.26
C LYS A 241 7.94 3.11 -0.20
N SER A 242 6.67 2.93 0.18
CA SER A 242 5.67 4.02 0.21
C SER A 242 5.66 4.81 -1.11
N ASP A 243 5.96 6.10 -1.09
CA ASP A 243 6.07 7.00 -2.24
C ASP A 243 7.50 7.48 -2.50
N ALA A 244 8.49 6.73 -1.99
CA ALA A 244 9.90 6.99 -2.20
C ALA A 244 10.31 6.86 -3.67
N ASP A 245 11.23 7.71 -4.11
CA ASP A 245 11.95 7.54 -5.38
C ASP A 245 13.24 6.72 -5.21
N ALA A 246 13.98 6.53 -6.31
CA ALA A 246 15.22 5.76 -6.32
C ALA A 246 16.29 6.26 -5.34
N SER A 247 16.26 7.55 -4.95
CA SER A 247 17.23 8.11 -4.00
C SER A 247 16.95 7.74 -2.54
N GLU A 248 15.68 7.48 -2.22
CA GLU A 248 15.19 7.19 -0.87
C GLU A 248 15.01 5.69 -0.64
N TRP A 249 14.65 4.93 -1.69
CA TRP A 249 14.43 3.49 -1.58
C TRP A 249 14.87 2.74 -2.84
N LEU A 250 15.59 1.64 -2.63
CA LEU A 250 15.91 0.64 -3.65
C LEU A 250 15.58 -0.76 -3.12
N PRO A 251 15.17 -1.70 -3.98
CA PRO A 251 14.97 -3.10 -3.60
C PRO A 251 16.13 -3.67 -2.79
N SER A 252 15.81 -4.44 -1.76
CA SER A 252 16.82 -5.16 -0.97
C SER A 252 17.47 -6.28 -1.78
N ASN A 253 16.72 -6.88 -2.72
CA ASN A 253 17.26 -7.75 -3.75
C ASN A 253 18.12 -6.94 -4.74
N THR A 254 19.44 -6.98 -4.56
CA THR A 254 20.37 -6.20 -5.38
C THR A 254 20.38 -6.63 -6.85
N ALA A 255 20.05 -7.89 -7.15
CA ALA A 255 19.99 -8.40 -8.52
C ALA A 255 18.87 -7.72 -9.35
N TYR A 256 17.81 -7.25 -8.70
CA TYR A 256 16.68 -6.59 -9.36
C TYR A 256 16.87 -5.08 -9.56
N ARG A 257 17.86 -4.45 -8.91
CA ARG A 257 18.01 -2.97 -8.91
C ARG A 257 18.18 -2.38 -10.30
N CYS A 258 18.89 -3.07 -11.20
CA CYS A 258 19.05 -2.65 -12.59
C CYS A 258 17.71 -2.60 -13.33
N THR A 259 16.90 -3.65 -13.21
CA THR A 259 15.55 -3.72 -13.78
C THR A 259 14.65 -2.65 -13.17
N TYR A 260 14.64 -2.53 -11.85
CA TYR A 260 13.83 -1.55 -11.12
C TYR A 260 14.10 -0.11 -11.59
N VAL A 261 15.37 0.32 -11.59
CA VAL A 261 15.74 1.68 -12.03
C VAL A 261 15.44 1.90 -13.50
N ALA A 262 15.76 0.94 -14.38
CA ALA A 262 15.47 1.07 -15.81
C ALA A 262 13.97 1.19 -16.08
N ARG A 263 13.11 0.44 -15.36
CA ARG A 263 11.65 0.60 -15.44
C ARG A 263 11.18 1.97 -14.96
N GLN A 264 11.71 2.48 -13.84
CA GLN A 264 11.35 3.82 -13.37
C GLN A 264 11.69 4.89 -14.41
N VAL A 265 12.89 4.82 -14.99
CA VAL A 265 13.31 5.74 -16.04
C VAL A 265 12.37 5.65 -17.24
N HIS A 266 12.05 4.44 -17.69
CA HIS A 266 11.16 4.24 -18.84
C HIS A 266 9.76 4.82 -18.61
N VAL A 267 9.15 4.52 -17.46
CA VAL A 267 7.84 5.05 -17.10
C VAL A 267 7.89 6.58 -17.01
N LYS A 268 8.92 7.15 -16.39
CA LYS A 268 9.06 8.61 -16.32
C LYS A 268 9.22 9.23 -17.71
N ALA A 269 9.96 8.61 -18.61
CA ALA A 269 10.11 9.09 -19.99
C ALA A 269 8.79 8.99 -20.77
N LYS A 270 8.12 7.84 -20.72
CA LYS A 270 6.83 7.56 -21.39
C LYS A 270 5.75 8.58 -20.99
N TYR A 271 5.66 8.89 -19.70
CA TYR A 271 4.66 9.82 -19.15
C TYR A 271 5.16 11.25 -18.97
N LYS A 272 6.34 11.60 -19.52
CA LYS A 272 6.94 12.94 -19.45
C LYS A 272 7.06 13.48 -18.02
N LEU A 273 7.31 12.59 -17.07
CA LEU A 273 7.63 12.94 -15.69
C LEU A 273 9.09 13.39 -15.60
N TRP A 274 9.42 14.18 -14.58
CA TRP A 274 10.80 14.56 -14.28
C TRP A 274 11.39 13.74 -13.13
N VAL A 275 12.68 13.94 -12.91
CA VAL A 275 13.43 13.39 -11.77
C VAL A 275 14.00 14.53 -10.93
N THR A 276 14.23 14.27 -9.65
CA THR A 276 15.05 15.17 -8.82
C THR A 276 16.53 15.00 -9.12
N ALA A 277 17.37 15.95 -8.69
CA ALA A 277 18.81 15.84 -8.86
C ALA A 277 19.38 14.60 -8.12
N ASP A 278 18.88 14.34 -6.91
CA ASP A 278 19.30 13.19 -6.10
C ASP A 278 18.81 11.86 -6.70
N GLU A 279 17.56 11.80 -7.18
CA GLU A 279 17.03 10.65 -7.89
C GLU A 279 17.87 10.34 -9.13
N LYS A 280 18.12 11.34 -9.98
CA LYS A 280 18.93 11.16 -11.20
C LYS A 280 20.32 10.62 -10.88
N LYS A 281 20.98 11.19 -9.87
CA LYS A 281 22.31 10.74 -9.43
C LYS A 281 22.33 9.27 -9.00
N VAL A 282 21.30 8.81 -8.29
CA VAL A 282 21.20 7.41 -7.90
C VAL A 282 20.88 6.51 -9.09
N MET A 283 19.97 6.92 -9.96
CA MET A 283 19.65 6.19 -11.19
C MET A 283 20.88 6.01 -12.08
N GLU A 284 21.66 7.09 -12.30
CA GLU A 284 22.91 7.06 -13.06
C GLU A 284 23.92 6.10 -12.42
N ARG A 285 24.10 6.16 -11.10
CA ARG A 285 25.02 5.26 -10.39
C ARG A 285 24.63 3.80 -10.59
N VAL A 286 23.35 3.47 -10.40
CA VAL A 286 22.86 2.10 -10.58
C VAL A 286 23.06 1.65 -12.01
N LEU A 287 22.56 2.38 -13.01
CA LEU A 287 22.68 2.01 -14.42
C LEU A 287 24.13 1.91 -14.89
N ASN A 288 25.04 2.72 -14.37
CA ASN A 288 26.46 2.62 -14.71
C ASN A 288 27.16 1.39 -14.12
N SER A 289 26.60 0.79 -13.06
CA SER A 289 27.08 -0.48 -12.51
C SER A 289 26.46 -1.72 -13.18
N CYS A 290 25.41 -1.53 -14.00
CA CYS A 290 24.66 -2.63 -14.61
C CYS A 290 25.38 -3.20 -15.83
N LYS A 291 25.33 -4.54 -15.97
CA LYS A 291 25.71 -5.24 -17.21
C LYS A 291 24.51 -5.46 -18.14
N ASP A 292 23.34 -5.65 -17.54
CA ASP A 292 22.06 -5.89 -18.19
C ASP A 292 20.96 -5.36 -17.25
N THR A 293 19.81 -5.00 -17.84
CA THR A 293 18.59 -4.59 -17.14
C THR A 293 17.59 -5.72 -16.98
N ASN A 294 17.82 -6.90 -17.59
CA ASN A 294 16.94 -8.07 -17.49
C ASN A 294 17.71 -9.39 -17.30
N PRO A 295 18.49 -9.56 -16.21
CA PRO A 295 19.44 -10.69 -16.07
C PRO A 295 18.81 -12.09 -16.03
N ALA A 296 17.50 -12.18 -15.75
CA ALA A 296 16.75 -13.44 -15.76
C ALA A 296 16.32 -13.92 -17.17
N LYS A 297 16.65 -13.17 -18.24
CA LYS A 297 16.39 -13.57 -19.65
C LYS A 297 17.36 -14.65 -20.20
N LYS A 298 18.10 -15.36 -19.35
CA LYS A 298 19.05 -16.40 -19.78
C LYS A 298 18.48 -17.79 -19.65
#